data_AF-M5GEZ6-F1
#
_entry.id   AF-M5GEZ6-F1
#
_cell.length_a   1.000
_cell.length_b   1.000
_cell.length_c   1.000
_cell.angle_alpha   90.00
_cell.angle_beta   90.00
_cell.angle_gamma   90.00
#
_symmetry.space_group_name_H-M   'P 1'
#
loop_
_entity.id
_entity.type
_entity.pdbx_description
1 polymer ?
#
loop_
_entity_poly.entity_id
_entity_poly.type
_entity_poly.pdbx_seq_one_letter_code
_entity_poly.pdbx_strand_id
1 'polypeptide(L)'
;MLLSFYGQQYPQNDIEDGMDYYCGFSMMLLKPWRIPTNILPDGQLWMDAFGIFLSLAWPAVLRILGNFQFLHKSQRRSNEVMTHLGQMQQEQARKMI
;
A
#
# COMPACT_ATOMS: atom_id res chain seq x y z
N MET A 1 -0.34 -2.01 17.43
CA MET A 1 -0.03 -3.45 17.29
C MET A 1 -0.52 -4.05 15.96
N LEU A 2 -1.56 -3.51 15.30
CA LEU A 2 -2.05 -3.99 13.99
C LEU A 2 -1.14 -3.70 12.77
N LEU A 3 -0.24 -2.71 12.86
CA LEU A 3 0.52 -2.21 11.71
C LEU A 3 1.58 -3.20 11.19
N SER A 4 2.16 -4.01 12.08
CA SER A 4 3.25 -4.94 11.75
C SER A 4 2.78 -6.20 11.03
N PHE A 5 1.54 -6.64 11.23
CA PHE A 5 1.01 -7.85 10.59
C PHE A 5 0.56 -7.62 9.14
N TYR A 6 -0.08 -6.48 8.87
CA TYR A 6 -0.62 -6.20 7.53
C TYR A 6 0.30 -5.34 6.67
N GLY A 7 1.29 -4.65 7.23
CA GLY A 7 2.09 -3.66 6.50
C GLY A 7 2.83 -4.20 5.27
N GLN A 8 3.28 -5.47 5.26
CA GLN A 8 3.93 -6.05 4.08
C GLN A 8 2.95 -6.65 3.07
N GLN A 9 1.78 -7.10 3.53
CA GLN A 9 0.75 -7.71 2.68
C GLN A 9 -0.28 -6.71 2.17
N TYR A 10 -0.18 -5.45 2.62
CA TYR A 10 -1.07 -4.39 2.20
C TYR A 10 -0.86 -4.09 0.71
N PRO A 11 -1.94 -3.90 -0.07
CA PRO A 11 -1.80 -3.55 -1.47
C PRO A 11 -1.18 -2.15 -1.63
N GLN A 12 -0.39 -1.98 -2.69
CA GLN A 12 0.20 -0.69 -3.03
C GLN A 12 -0.73 0.03 -4.01
N ASN A 13 -0.77 1.36 -3.90
CA ASN A 13 -1.63 2.18 -4.75
C ASN A 13 -0.99 2.59 -6.08
N ASP A 14 0.26 2.19 -6.33
CA ASP A 14 1.02 2.50 -7.54
C ASP A 14 1.16 1.30 -8.49
N ILE A 15 0.41 0.23 -8.25
CA ILE A 15 0.31 -0.92 -9.17
C ILE A 15 -0.83 -0.64 -10.16
N GLU A 16 -0.49 -0.53 -11.45
CA GLU A 16 -1.37 -0.06 -12.53
C GLU A 16 -2.67 -0.88 -12.67
N ASP A 17 -2.60 -2.20 -12.52
CA ASP A 17 -3.77 -3.11 -12.53
C ASP A 17 -4.33 -3.42 -11.12
N GLY A 18 -3.72 -2.84 -10.08
CA GLY A 18 -4.00 -3.18 -8.68
C GLY A 18 -4.94 -2.22 -7.96
N MET A 19 -5.38 -1.14 -8.62
CA MET A 19 -6.06 -0.04 -7.94
C MET A 19 -7.42 -0.46 -7.36
N ASP A 20 -8.21 -1.26 -8.09
CA ASP A 20 -9.48 -1.77 -7.56
C ASP A 20 -9.29 -2.69 -6.35
N TYR A 21 -8.25 -3.53 -6.37
CA TYR A 21 -7.89 -4.38 -5.23
C TYR A 21 -7.42 -3.54 -4.04
N TYR A 22 -6.61 -2.50 -4.29
CA TYR A 22 -6.20 -1.54 -3.26
C TYR A 22 -7.41 -0.85 -2.62
N CYS A 23 -8.31 -0.32 -3.43
CA CYS A 23 -9.54 0.35 -3.00
C CYS A 23 -10.41 -0.60 -2.16
N GLY A 24 -10.71 -1.79 -2.69
CA GLY A 24 -11.55 -2.76 -2.01
C GLY A 24 -10.96 -3.25 -0.70
N PHE A 25 -9.66 -3.59 -0.69
CA PHE A 25 -8.96 -4.01 0.52
C PHE A 25 -8.93 -2.90 1.58
N SER A 26 -8.63 -1.66 1.16
CA SER A 26 -8.60 -0.49 2.04
C SER A 26 -9.96 -0.24 2.69
N MET A 27 -11.02 -0.32 1.89
CA MET A 27 -12.39 -0.21 2.40
C MET A 27 -12.69 -1.35 3.35
N MET A 28 -12.41 -2.60 2.98
CA MET A 28 -12.61 -3.83 3.78
C MET A 28 -11.94 -3.77 5.15
N LEU A 29 -10.77 -3.14 5.25
CA LEU A 29 -10.04 -3.03 6.50
C LEU A 29 -10.51 -1.86 7.39
N LEU A 30 -10.90 -0.73 6.79
CA LEU A 30 -10.99 0.56 7.51
C LEU A 30 -12.37 1.22 7.52
N LYS A 31 -13.31 0.76 6.69
CA LYS A 31 -14.68 1.30 6.73
C LYS A 31 -15.34 0.86 8.04
N PRO A 32 -15.98 1.77 8.80
CA PRO A 32 -16.69 1.40 10.01
C PRO A 32 -17.95 0.61 9.63
N TRP A 33 -17.84 -0.72 9.65
CA TRP A 33 -18.89 -1.66 9.24
C TRP A 33 -20.12 -1.55 10.15
N ARG A 34 -21.16 -0.85 9.67
CA ARG A 34 -22.50 -0.98 10.26
C ARG A 34 -23.30 -2.10 9.58
N ILE A 35 -23.08 -2.32 8.28
CA ILE A 35 -23.75 -3.35 7.47
C ILE A 35 -22.75 -3.88 6.42
N PRO A 36 -22.42 -5.19 6.42
CA PRO A 36 -21.44 -5.78 5.50
C PRO A 36 -21.80 -5.65 4.01
N THR A 37 -23.08 -5.62 3.65
CA THR A 37 -23.53 -5.49 2.26
C THR A 37 -23.29 -4.10 1.67
N ASN A 38 -22.94 -3.11 2.48
CA ASN A 38 -22.72 -1.74 2.01
C ASN A 38 -21.24 -1.47 1.69
N ILE A 39 -20.44 -2.51 1.44
CA ILE A 39 -19.04 -2.40 1.04
C ILE A 39 -18.94 -1.57 -0.24
N LEU A 40 -19.60 -2.04 -1.30
CA LEU A 40 -19.66 -1.43 -2.61
C LEU A 40 -21.15 -1.39 -3.00
N PRO A 41 -21.77 -0.20 -3.09
CA PRO A 41 -23.13 -0.08 -3.60
C PRO A 41 -23.25 -0.67 -5.00
N ASP A 42 -24.41 -1.27 -5.31
CA ASP A 42 -24.64 -1.92 -6.60
C ASP A 42 -24.33 -0.99 -7.78
N GLY A 43 -23.49 -1.46 -8.70
CA GLY A 43 -23.13 -0.75 -9.92
C GLY A 43 -22.04 0.32 -9.78
N GLN A 44 -21.47 0.54 -8.59
CA GLN A 44 -20.31 1.44 -8.43
C GLN A 44 -18.98 0.73 -8.69
N LEU A 45 -18.00 1.48 -9.22
CA LEU A 45 -16.61 1.05 -9.29
C LEU A 45 -15.95 1.25 -7.92
N TRP A 46 -14.97 0.39 -7.60
CA TRP A 46 -14.24 0.46 -6.33
C TRP A 46 -13.54 1.81 -6.14
N MET A 47 -12.97 2.38 -7.20
CA MET A 47 -12.33 3.69 -7.15
C MET A 47 -13.30 4.81 -6.75
N ASP A 48 -14.52 4.82 -7.30
CA ASP A 48 -15.51 5.86 -7.00
C ASP A 48 -15.99 5.76 -5.55
N ALA A 49 -16.34 4.56 -5.12
CA ALA A 49 -16.76 4.29 -3.75
C ALA A 49 -15.64 4.58 -2.74
N PHE A 50 -14.39 4.29 -3.11
CA PHE A 50 -13.22 4.60 -2.30
C PHE A 50 -12.97 6.10 -2.21
N GLY A 51 -13.16 6.85 -3.30
CA GLY A 51 -13.08 8.32 -3.29
C GLY A 51 -14.08 8.94 -2.31
N ILE A 52 -15.33 8.45 -2.30
CA ILE A 52 -16.35 8.85 -1.33
C ILE A 52 -15.94 8.47 0.10
N PHE A 53 -15.40 7.27 0.28
CA PHE A 53 -14.89 6.85 1.59
C PHE A 53 -13.79 7.79 2.09
N LEU A 54 -12.81 8.15 1.25
CA LEU A 54 -11.72 9.03 1.62
C LEU A 54 -12.20 10.44 1.97
N SER A 55 -13.21 10.97 1.28
CA SER A 55 -13.76 12.31 1.57
C SER A 55 -14.51 12.38 2.90
N LEU A 56 -15.03 11.24 3.36
CA LEU A 56 -15.75 11.10 4.63
C LEU A 56 -14.88 10.52 5.76
N ALA A 57 -13.70 10.01 5.44
CA ALA A 57 -12.82 9.33 6.38
C ALA A 57 -12.24 10.30 7.41
N TRP A 58 -12.11 9.83 8.64
CA TRP A 58 -11.45 10.59 9.69
C TRP A 58 -9.94 10.74 9.38
N PRO A 59 -9.29 11.83 9.80
CA PRO A 59 -7.85 12.04 9.56
C PRO A 59 -6.96 10.88 10.04
N ALA A 60 -7.38 10.16 11.09
CA ALA A 60 -6.67 8.99 11.59
C ALA A 60 -6.62 7.84 10.56
N VAL A 61 -7.71 7.63 9.81
CA VAL A 61 -7.81 6.60 8.76
C VAL A 61 -6.89 6.96 7.59
N LEU A 62 -6.90 8.22 7.16
CA LEU A 62 -6.01 8.72 6.10
C LEU A 62 -4.54 8.56 6.47
N ARG A 63 -4.19 8.83 7.74
CA ARG A 63 -2.84 8.62 8.26
C ARG A 63 -2.45 7.13 8.26
N ILE A 64 -3.37 6.22 8.58
CA ILE A 64 -3.12 4.78 8.52
C ILE A 64 -2.81 4.35 7.08
N LEU A 65 -3.63 4.76 6.11
CA LEU A 65 -3.40 4.49 4.69
C LEU A 65 -2.06 5.03 4.20
N GLY A 66 -1.75 6.29 4.56
CA GLY A 66 -0.47 6.91 4.22
C GLY A 66 0.72 6.16 4.82
N ASN A 67 0.61 5.69 6.06
CA ASN A 67 1.66 4.91 6.72
C ASN A 67 1.91 3.57 6.03
N PHE A 68 0.86 2.87 5.57
CA PHE A 68 1.03 1.64 4.79
C PHE A 68 1.80 1.89 3.50
N GLN A 69 1.42 2.93 2.74
CA GLN A 69 2.13 3.28 1.50
C GLN A 69 3.56 3.75 1.76
N PHE A 70 3.79 4.48 2.86
CA PHE A 70 5.13 4.90 3.26
C PHE A 70 6.04 3.71 3.57
N LEU A 71 5.52 2.68 4.25
CA LEU A 71 6.29 1.49 4.58
C LEU A 71 6.79 0.76 3.32
N HIS A 72 5.93 0.61 2.31
CA HIS A 72 6.33 0.02 1.02
C HIS A 72 7.42 0.83 0.32
N LYS A 73 7.27 2.16 0.28
CA LYS A 73 8.27 3.05 -0.33
C LYS A 73 9.62 2.97 0.39
N SER A 74 9.60 2.94 1.72
CA SER A 74 10.81 2.80 2.54
C SER A 74 11.51 1.46 2.28
N GLN A 75 10.74 0.36 2.21
CA GLN A 75 11.28 -0.97 1.94
C GLN A 75 11.85 -1.10 0.53
N ARG A 76 11.16 -0.57 -0.50
CA ARG A 76 11.68 -0.53 -1.88
C ARG A 76 13.01 0.20 -1.97
N ARG A 77 13.09 1.41 -1.39
CA ARG A 77 14.32 2.20 -1.38
C ARG A 77 15.48 1.48 -0.67
N SER A 78 15.21 0.83 0.46
CA SER A 78 16.22 0.04 1.18
C SER A 78 16.77 -1.10 0.31
N ASN A 79 15.90 -1.80 -0.41
CA ASN A 79 16.28 -2.92 -1.27
C ASN A 79 17.10 -2.45 -2.49
N GLU A 80 16.73 -1.32 -3.09
CA GLU A 80 17.48 -0.69 -4.19
C GLU A 80 18.90 -0.31 -3.75
N VAL A 81 19.03 0.32 -2.57
CA VAL A 81 20.33 0.70 -2.00
C VAL A 81 21.20 -0.54 -1.74
N MET A 82 20.65 -1.59 -1.12
CA MET A 82 21.37 -2.84 -0.89
C MET A 82 21.81 -3.51 -2.20
N THR A 83 20.96 -3.49 -3.22
CA THR A 83 21.27 -4.04 -4.55
C THR A 83 22.43 -3.29 -5.20
N HIS A 84 22.39 -1.96 -5.18
CA HIS A 84 23.45 -1.12 -5.76
C HIS A 84 24.78 -1.31 -5.02
N LEU A 85 24.77 -1.38 -3.69
CA LEU A 85 25.96 -1.64 -2.89
C LEU A 85 26.59 -3.01 -3.22
N GLY A 86 25.77 -4.04 -3.39
CA GLY A 86 26.24 -5.37 -3.80
C GLY A 86 26.88 -5.36 -5.19
N GLN A 87 26.28 -4.66 -6.15
CA GLN A 87 26.83 -4.50 -7.51
C GLN A 87 28.17 -3.74 -7.50
N MET A 88 28.29 -2.66 -6.72
CA MET A 88 29.53 -1.91 -6.56
C MET A 88 30.66 -2.78 -5.99
N GLN A 89 30.36 -3.59 -4.96
CA GLN A 89 31.34 -4.49 -4.35
C GLN A 89 31.80 -5.57 -5.34
N GLN A 90 30.87 -6.14 -6.11
CA GLN A 90 31.19 -7.15 -7.13
C GLN A 90 32.03 -6.57 -8.26
N GLU A 91 31.74 -5.34 -8.70
CA GLU A 91 32.52 -4.67 -9.75
C GLU A 91 33.91 -4.25 -9.27
N GLN A 92 34.04 -3.82 -8.01
CA GLN A 92 35.35 -3.58 -7.39
C GLN A 92 36.17 -4.87 -7.28
N ALA A 93 35.56 -5.98 -6.87
CA ALA A 93 36.21 -7.30 -6.82
C ALA A 93 36.67 -7.77 -8.22
N ARG A 94 35.87 -7.52 -9.25
CA ARG A 94 36.20 -7.87 -10.64
C ARG A 94 37.37 -7.05 -11.21
N LYS A 95 37.56 -5.80 -10.76
CA LYS A 95 38.67 -4.93 -11.20
C LYS A 95 40.00 -5.21 -10.48
N MET A 96 40.02 -6.08 -9.48
CA MET A 96 41.22 -6.48 -8.73
C MET A 96 41.85 -7.80 -9.22
N ILE A 97 41.25 -8.44 -10.23
CA ILE A 97 41.75 -9.63 -10.93
C ILE A 97 42.24 -9.20 -12.31
#